data_AF-A0A0M5L3P6-F1
#
_entry.id   AF-A0A0M5L3P6-F1
#
_cell.length_a   1.000
_cell.length_b   1.000
_cell.length_c   1.000
_cell.angle_alpha   90.00
_cell.angle_beta   90.00
_cell.angle_gamma   90.00
#
_symmetry.space_group_name_H-M   'P 1'
#
loop_
_entity.id
_entity.type
_entity.pdbx_description
1 polymer ?
#
loop_
_entity_poly.entity_id
_entity_poly.type
_entity_poly.pdbx_seq_one_letter_code
_entity_poly.pdbx_strand_id
1 'polypeptide(L)'
;MRFRSGVMHSYSTNRNSWLPRNPGAIIVLTLVLLCGVLGILLVRPGTTADVWAHVYRMDAMLNGDVLARSVRAASDYHPNATQNMGGWVSDDVIAFSLVNDRDYVSGLVNPASITNCYGNRCEVPFNNIAVYTPFAYLPQLGAFAVGRLLQLNMTARFYLAEIFQLGVYLVSAVVCLRLLSGDALRWLRRLAGLLTVWMAMPFSFMFSPDSTLVALSLQLACLMARCVESDHFSAVDCVTLSVTAGIITLAKFAYAPCLLMVLLPMAVRRRMAMRSCLILIGGCVISVLLLLTWVSVGTEFATNPSRVPYAEVARRRQELLTAPHLFLPRMIYSMIRLQGGHGGNRRYFSCSGCFPLRL
;
A
#
# COMPACT_ATOMS: atom_id res chain seq x y z
N MET A 1 62.95 -20.49 -9.15
CA MET A 1 61.70 -20.07 -8.49
C MET A 1 61.37 -18.63 -8.90
N ARG A 2 60.35 -18.44 -9.75
CA ARG A 2 59.85 -17.11 -10.15
C ARG A 2 58.70 -16.72 -9.23
N PHE A 3 58.90 -15.70 -8.41
CA PHE A 3 57.82 -15.07 -7.63
C PHE A 3 56.91 -14.28 -8.57
N ARG A 4 55.63 -14.67 -8.64
CA ARG A 4 54.57 -13.89 -9.27
C ARG A 4 54.13 -12.79 -8.29
N SER A 5 54.40 -11.54 -8.61
CA SER A 5 53.78 -10.38 -7.98
C SER A 5 52.32 -10.28 -8.41
N GLY A 6 51.40 -10.64 -7.51
CA GLY A 6 49.97 -10.40 -7.69
C GLY A 6 49.66 -8.92 -7.51
N VAL A 7 49.29 -8.26 -8.61
CA VAL A 7 48.73 -6.90 -8.59
C VAL A 7 47.33 -7.00 -8.01
N MET A 8 47.19 -6.56 -6.76
CA MET A 8 45.91 -6.43 -6.08
C MET A 8 45.21 -5.18 -6.62
N HIS A 9 44.31 -5.35 -7.59
CA HIS A 9 43.44 -4.26 -8.03
C HIS A 9 42.45 -3.91 -6.91
N SER A 10 42.79 -2.88 -6.13
CA SER A 10 41.86 -2.22 -5.23
C SER A 10 40.82 -1.48 -6.06
N TYR A 11 39.67 -2.11 -6.30
CA TYR A 11 38.46 -1.41 -6.74
C TYR A 11 37.95 -0.58 -5.55
N SER A 12 38.45 0.66 -5.47
CA SER A 12 37.86 1.73 -4.68
C SER A 12 36.41 1.92 -5.14
N THR A 13 35.48 1.25 -4.47
CA THR A 13 34.05 1.51 -4.61
C THR A 13 33.75 2.81 -3.89
N ASN A 14 33.86 3.92 -4.63
CA ASN A 14 33.48 5.23 -4.15
C ASN A 14 31.96 5.22 -3.82
N ARG A 15 31.62 4.98 -2.56
CA ARG A 15 30.25 4.88 -2.03
C ARG A 15 29.48 6.22 -2.06
N ASN A 16 30.11 7.31 -2.51
CA ASN A 16 29.57 8.67 -2.36
C ASN A 16 28.72 9.18 -3.54
N SER A 17 28.62 8.47 -4.67
CA SER A 17 27.70 8.90 -5.74
C SER A 17 26.29 8.39 -5.47
N TRP A 18 25.28 9.28 -5.43
CA TRP A 18 23.85 8.98 -5.23
C TRP A 18 23.15 8.27 -6.41
N LEU A 19 23.81 8.18 -7.56
CA LEU A 19 23.33 7.44 -8.73
C LEU A 19 24.20 6.20 -8.98
N PRO A 20 23.60 5.04 -9.29
CA PRO A 20 24.37 3.87 -9.69
C PRO A 20 25.05 4.14 -11.04
N ARG A 21 26.38 4.24 -11.05
CA ARG A 21 27.19 4.41 -12.28
C ARG A 21 27.23 3.15 -13.17
N ASN A 22 26.51 2.10 -12.81
CA ASN A 22 26.45 0.86 -13.56
C ASN A 22 25.48 1.04 -14.75
N PRO A 23 25.90 0.83 -16.00
CA PRO A 23 25.03 0.97 -17.17
C PRO A 23 23.77 0.12 -17.07
N GLY A 24 23.85 -1.09 -16.47
CA GLY A 24 22.68 -1.94 -16.27
C GLY A 24 21.64 -1.34 -15.31
N ALA A 25 22.09 -0.62 -14.27
CA ALA A 25 21.17 0.05 -13.35
C ALA A 25 20.50 1.26 -14.02
N ILE A 26 21.23 2.00 -14.84
CA ILE A 26 20.68 3.10 -15.63
C ILE A 26 19.61 2.57 -16.58
N ILE A 27 19.89 1.48 -17.32
CA ILE A 27 18.90 0.85 -18.21
C ILE A 27 17.64 0.45 -17.45
N VAL A 28 17.76 -0.23 -16.30
CA VAL A 28 16.62 -0.62 -15.47
C VAL A 28 15.79 0.60 -15.06
N LEU A 29 16.43 1.65 -14.54
CA LEU A 29 15.74 2.86 -14.08
C LEU A 29 15.07 3.61 -15.23
N THR A 30 15.71 3.69 -16.39
CA THR A 30 15.13 4.29 -17.60
C THR A 30 13.92 3.50 -18.08
N LEU A 31 13.98 2.16 -18.06
CA LEU A 31 12.84 1.31 -18.43
C LEU A 31 11.68 1.48 -17.44
N VAL A 32 11.96 1.48 -16.14
CA VAL A 32 10.93 1.72 -15.11
C VAL A 32 10.30 3.10 -15.28
N LEU A 33 11.11 4.14 -15.53
CA LEU A 33 10.60 5.49 -15.77
C LEU A 33 9.73 5.53 -17.04
N LEU A 34 10.17 4.89 -18.13
CA LEU A 34 9.42 4.83 -19.38
C LEU A 34 8.09 4.09 -19.20
N CYS A 35 8.11 2.89 -18.61
CA CYS A 35 6.90 2.12 -18.30
C CYS A 35 5.97 2.90 -17.35
N GLY A 36 6.54 3.57 -16.35
CA GLY A 36 5.87 4.46 -15.42
C GLY A 36 5.11 5.58 -16.12
N VAL A 37 5.83 6.41 -16.86
CA VAL A 37 5.27 7.56 -17.57
C VAL A 37 4.25 7.12 -18.61
N LEU A 38 4.55 6.09 -19.42
CA LEU A 38 3.60 5.55 -20.38
C LEU A 38 2.35 5.00 -19.68
N GLY A 39 2.50 4.30 -18.56
CA GLY A 39 1.37 3.81 -17.78
C GLY A 39 0.46 4.94 -17.29
N ILE A 40 1.04 6.00 -16.72
CA ILE A 40 0.30 7.18 -16.24
C ILE A 40 -0.42 7.88 -17.39
N LEU A 41 0.23 8.02 -18.55
CA LEU A 41 -0.36 8.71 -19.71
C LEU A 41 -1.44 7.89 -20.42
N LEU A 42 -1.27 6.57 -20.49
CA LEU A 42 -2.17 5.69 -21.25
C LEU A 42 -3.35 5.19 -20.42
N VAL A 43 -3.18 5.04 -19.11
CA VAL A 43 -4.24 4.57 -18.22
C VAL A 43 -5.11 5.74 -17.79
N ARG A 44 -6.40 5.63 -18.10
CA ARG A 44 -7.37 6.67 -17.78
C ARG A 44 -7.65 6.71 -16.27
N PRO A 45 -8.00 7.88 -15.71
CA PRO A 45 -8.52 7.96 -14.34
C PRO A 45 -9.75 7.07 -14.17
N GLY A 46 -9.98 6.61 -12.94
CA GLY A 46 -11.12 5.76 -12.63
C GLY A 46 -10.94 4.28 -13.01
N THR A 47 -9.72 3.79 -13.29
CA THR A 47 -9.50 2.41 -13.76
C THR A 47 -9.03 1.45 -12.67
N THR A 48 -8.43 1.93 -11.57
CA THR A 48 -8.13 1.07 -10.41
C THR A 48 -9.42 0.73 -9.69
N ALA A 49 -9.53 -0.51 -9.18
CA ALA A 49 -10.55 -0.82 -8.19
C ALA A 49 -10.49 0.22 -7.06
N ASP A 50 -11.66 0.53 -6.48
CA ASP A 50 -11.84 1.44 -5.34
C ASP A 50 -11.08 2.79 -5.33
N VAL A 51 -10.61 3.25 -6.49
CA VAL A 51 -9.80 4.47 -6.64
C VAL A 51 -10.47 5.70 -6.06
N TRP A 52 -11.78 5.84 -6.25
CA TRP A 52 -12.51 7.01 -5.78
C TRP A 52 -12.58 7.06 -4.27
N ALA A 53 -12.75 5.93 -3.59
CA ALA A 53 -12.70 5.89 -2.14
C ALA A 53 -11.32 6.30 -1.60
N HIS A 54 -10.23 5.93 -2.30
CA HIS A 54 -8.89 6.40 -1.98
C HIS A 54 -8.74 7.92 -2.19
N VAL A 55 -9.21 8.45 -3.32
CA VAL A 55 -9.14 9.89 -3.63
C VAL A 55 -9.97 10.71 -2.64
N TYR A 56 -11.17 10.25 -2.27
CA TYR A 56 -12.00 10.90 -1.25
C TYR A 56 -11.34 10.89 0.11
N ARG A 57 -10.79 9.74 0.53
CA ARG A 57 -10.08 9.61 1.80
C ARG A 57 -8.93 10.61 1.88
N MET A 58 -8.19 10.73 0.79
CA MET A 58 -7.10 11.69 0.60
C MET A 58 -7.51 13.14 0.78
N ASP A 59 -8.50 13.55 0.01
CA ASP A 59 -8.98 14.93 0.03
C ASP A 59 -9.55 15.29 1.40
N ALA A 60 -10.25 14.33 2.04
CA ALA A 60 -10.78 14.47 3.38
C ALA A 60 -9.67 14.69 4.44
N MET A 61 -8.56 13.94 4.38
CA MET A 61 -7.42 14.20 5.27
C MET A 61 -6.88 15.62 5.14
N LEU A 62 -6.78 16.14 3.90
CA LEU A 62 -6.34 17.51 3.64
C LEU A 62 -7.39 18.57 4.04
N ASN A 63 -8.65 18.16 4.19
CA ASN A 63 -9.73 19.01 4.69
C ASN A 63 -9.90 18.95 6.22
N GLY A 64 -9.01 18.23 6.93
CA GLY A 64 -8.99 18.12 8.39
C GLY A 64 -9.52 16.79 8.93
N ASP A 65 -10.14 15.95 8.10
CA ASP A 65 -10.72 14.67 8.50
C ASP A 65 -9.67 13.55 8.43
N VAL A 66 -8.61 13.66 9.25
CA VAL A 66 -7.59 12.60 9.40
C VAL A 66 -8.21 11.32 9.94
N LEU A 67 -9.20 11.43 10.82
CA LEU A 67 -10.06 10.31 11.21
C LEU A 67 -11.36 10.40 10.41
N ALA A 68 -11.89 9.26 9.98
CA ALA A 68 -13.18 9.25 9.33
C ALA A 68 -14.28 9.63 10.34
N ARG A 69 -15.37 10.20 9.84
CA ARG A 69 -16.54 10.61 10.63
C ARG A 69 -17.82 10.08 10.00
N SER A 70 -18.90 10.06 10.76
CA SER A 70 -20.20 9.68 10.20
C SER A 70 -20.63 10.69 9.13
N VAL A 71 -21.16 10.18 8.02
CA VAL A 71 -21.66 10.95 6.88
C VAL A 71 -23.02 10.43 6.45
N ARG A 72 -23.84 11.31 5.88
CA ARG A 72 -25.19 10.96 5.40
C ARG A 72 -25.28 10.65 3.91
N ALA A 73 -24.17 10.73 3.19
CA ALA A 73 -24.11 10.38 1.77
C ALA A 73 -23.88 8.87 1.59
N ALA A 74 -24.38 8.34 0.49
CA ALA A 74 -24.26 6.95 0.06
C ALA A 74 -23.24 6.80 -1.07
N SER A 75 -22.68 5.59 -1.19
CA SER A 75 -21.91 5.17 -2.37
C SER A 75 -22.58 3.96 -3.00
N ASP A 76 -22.21 3.66 -4.23
CA ASP A 76 -22.52 2.39 -4.90
C ASP A 76 -22.11 1.14 -4.08
N TYR A 77 -21.05 1.28 -3.28
CA TYR A 77 -20.54 0.22 -2.40
C TYR A 77 -21.21 0.21 -1.02
N HIS A 78 -21.67 1.37 -0.52
CA HIS A 78 -22.40 1.51 0.74
C HIS A 78 -23.72 2.29 0.53
N PRO A 79 -24.80 1.62 0.10
CA PRO A 79 -26.06 2.28 -0.24
C PRO A 79 -26.84 2.76 1.00
N ASN A 80 -26.57 2.20 2.18
CA ASN A 80 -27.23 2.60 3.42
C ASN A 80 -26.52 3.79 4.07
N ALA A 81 -26.98 5.00 3.73
CA ALA A 81 -26.48 6.27 4.25
C ALA A 81 -26.42 6.37 5.78
N THR A 82 -27.31 5.69 6.51
CA THR A 82 -27.46 5.87 7.98
C THR A 82 -26.27 5.39 8.80
N GLN A 83 -25.40 4.57 8.22
CA GLN A 83 -24.24 4.00 8.88
C GLN A 83 -22.93 4.38 8.18
N ASN A 84 -22.95 5.33 7.23
CA ASN A 84 -21.77 5.58 6.44
C ASN A 84 -20.69 6.39 7.17
N MET A 85 -19.44 6.07 6.85
CA MET A 85 -18.25 6.72 7.38
C MET A 85 -17.44 7.32 6.24
N GLY A 86 -16.99 8.55 6.43
CA GLY A 86 -16.39 9.34 5.38
C GLY A 86 -15.78 10.63 5.92
N GLY A 87 -15.93 11.71 5.16
CA GLY A 87 -15.41 13.01 5.52
C GLY A 87 -15.81 14.09 4.51
N TRP A 88 -15.27 15.29 4.72
CA TRP A 88 -15.44 16.44 3.84
C TRP A 88 -14.57 16.29 2.59
N VAL A 89 -15.19 16.24 1.42
CA VAL A 89 -14.48 16.15 0.14
C VAL A 89 -14.85 17.37 -0.70
N SER A 90 -13.86 17.94 -1.38
CA SER A 90 -14.01 19.13 -2.21
C SER A 90 -14.88 18.86 -3.44
N ASP A 91 -15.67 19.86 -3.85
CA ASP A 91 -16.63 19.70 -4.95
C ASP A 91 -15.97 19.36 -6.28
N ASP A 92 -14.76 19.86 -6.52
CA ASP A 92 -13.98 19.57 -7.72
C ASP A 92 -13.47 18.12 -7.78
N VAL A 93 -13.19 17.52 -6.63
CA VAL A 93 -12.87 16.10 -6.49
C VAL A 93 -14.09 15.24 -6.81
N ILE A 94 -15.25 15.62 -6.29
CA ILE A 94 -16.53 14.94 -6.54
C ILE A 94 -16.92 15.05 -8.02
N ALA A 95 -16.82 16.24 -8.61
CA ALA A 95 -17.12 16.44 -10.03
C ALA A 95 -16.17 15.62 -10.92
N PHE A 96 -14.88 15.62 -10.59
CA PHE A 96 -13.88 14.86 -11.35
C PHE A 96 -14.13 13.35 -11.28
N SER A 97 -14.53 12.80 -10.12
CA SER A 97 -14.82 11.38 -9.99
C SER A 97 -16.04 10.94 -10.78
N LEU A 98 -17.12 11.74 -10.75
CA LEU A 98 -18.35 11.47 -11.50
C LEU A 98 -18.13 11.51 -13.02
N VAL A 99 -17.30 12.44 -13.52
CA VAL A 99 -16.96 12.52 -14.96
C VAL A 99 -16.10 11.34 -15.41
N ASN A 100 -15.33 10.73 -14.50
CA ASN A 100 -14.44 9.61 -14.79
C ASN A 100 -14.98 8.28 -14.24
N ASP A 101 -16.31 8.18 -14.06
CA ASP A 101 -16.95 6.95 -13.63
C ASP A 101 -16.72 5.80 -14.63
N ARG A 102 -16.57 4.60 -14.08
CA ARG A 102 -16.40 3.34 -14.80
C ARG A 102 -17.27 2.30 -14.12
N ASP A 103 -18.16 1.68 -14.88
CA ASP A 103 -19.16 0.70 -14.39
C ASP A 103 -18.60 -0.52 -13.61
N TYR A 104 -17.28 -0.75 -13.68
CA TYR A 104 -16.58 -1.84 -12.99
C TYR A 104 -15.79 -1.38 -11.76
N VAL A 105 -15.73 -0.08 -11.48
CA VAL A 105 -15.09 0.49 -10.30
C VAL A 105 -16.13 0.76 -9.23
N SER A 106 -15.79 0.42 -7.99
CA SER A 106 -16.65 0.61 -6.83
C SER A 106 -16.21 1.79 -5.97
N GLY A 107 -17.06 2.24 -5.05
CA GLY A 107 -16.74 3.27 -4.07
C GLY A 107 -17.00 4.70 -4.58
N LEU A 108 -17.74 4.84 -5.67
CA LEU A 108 -18.18 6.14 -6.16
C LEU A 108 -19.37 6.64 -5.34
N VAL A 109 -19.37 7.93 -5.00
CA VAL A 109 -20.46 8.57 -4.30
C VAL A 109 -21.72 8.61 -5.17
N ASN A 110 -22.87 8.36 -4.58
CA ASN A 110 -24.15 8.61 -5.23
C ASN A 110 -24.47 10.11 -5.13
N PRO A 111 -24.44 10.89 -6.23
CA PRO A 111 -24.62 12.34 -6.16
C PRO A 111 -26.00 12.73 -5.60
N ALA A 112 -27.05 11.93 -5.85
CA ALA A 112 -28.40 12.20 -5.34
C ALA A 112 -28.51 12.03 -3.82
N SER A 113 -27.54 11.38 -3.17
CA SER A 113 -27.51 11.18 -1.72
C SER A 113 -26.75 12.27 -0.97
N ILE A 114 -26.06 13.17 -1.68
CA ILE A 114 -25.29 14.25 -1.07
C ILE A 114 -26.28 15.32 -0.58
N THR A 115 -26.42 15.43 0.74
CA THR A 115 -27.37 16.34 1.38
C THR A 115 -26.70 17.39 2.27
N ASN A 116 -25.44 17.17 2.66
CA ASN A 116 -24.72 18.04 3.57
C ASN A 116 -23.44 18.58 2.90
N CYS A 117 -23.44 19.88 2.62
CA CYS A 117 -22.33 20.61 2.01
C CYS A 117 -22.05 21.90 2.79
N TYR A 118 -20.78 22.27 2.89
CA TYR A 118 -20.32 23.46 3.59
C TYR A 118 -19.28 24.20 2.73
N GLY A 119 -19.64 25.32 2.11
CA GLY A 119 -18.78 25.97 1.13
C GLY A 119 -18.54 25.04 -0.06
N ASN A 120 -17.27 24.87 -0.47
CA ASN A 120 -16.89 24.09 -1.64
C ASN A 120 -16.57 22.61 -1.32
N ARG A 121 -17.23 22.04 -0.30
CA ARG A 121 -17.00 20.66 0.15
C ARG A 121 -18.29 20.03 0.65
N CYS A 122 -18.43 18.74 0.41
CA CYS A 122 -19.59 17.94 0.81
C CYS A 122 -19.19 16.69 1.58
N GLU A 123 -20.12 16.12 2.33
CA GLU A 123 -19.95 14.83 2.98
C GLU A 123 -19.97 13.70 1.96
N VAL A 124 -18.91 12.89 1.95
CA VAL A 124 -18.74 11.77 1.01
C VAL A 124 -18.27 10.51 1.76
N PRO A 125 -18.88 9.34 1.50
CA PRO A 125 -18.49 8.07 2.14
C PRO A 125 -17.25 7.44 1.50
N PHE A 126 -16.42 6.80 2.32
CA PHE A 126 -15.23 6.03 1.90
C PHE A 126 -14.86 4.92 2.91
N ASN A 127 -15.88 4.26 3.48
CA ASN A 127 -15.74 3.42 4.67
C ASN A 127 -14.73 2.26 4.50
N ASN A 128 -14.69 1.64 3.32
CA ASN A 128 -13.79 0.51 3.02
C ASN A 128 -12.30 0.88 3.16
N ILE A 129 -12.00 2.18 3.05
CA ILE A 129 -10.65 2.71 3.03
C ILE A 129 -10.30 3.45 4.32
N ALA A 130 -11.28 3.72 5.18
CA ALA A 130 -11.08 4.43 6.45
C ALA A 130 -10.12 3.71 7.42
N VAL A 131 -9.93 2.39 7.25
CA VAL A 131 -8.98 1.57 8.01
C VAL A 131 -7.52 1.84 7.66
N TYR A 132 -7.21 2.38 6.48
CA TYR A 132 -5.82 2.62 6.07
C TYR A 132 -5.23 3.83 6.81
N THR A 133 -3.99 3.68 7.28
CA THR A 133 -3.27 4.77 7.96
C THR A 133 -2.94 5.90 6.97
N PRO A 134 -2.78 7.16 7.44
CA PRO A 134 -2.28 8.26 6.62
C PRO A 134 -0.87 8.00 6.08
N PHE A 135 -0.10 7.12 6.70
CA PHE A 135 1.24 6.76 6.24
C PHE A 135 1.22 6.03 4.89
N ALA A 136 0.16 5.26 4.62
CA ALA A 136 -0.04 4.54 3.36
C ALA A 136 -0.09 5.46 2.12
N TYR A 137 -0.32 6.73 2.40
CA TYR A 137 -0.84 7.76 1.52
C TYR A 137 0.12 8.93 1.35
N LEU A 138 1.23 8.97 2.09
CA LEU A 138 2.16 10.11 2.08
C LEU A 138 2.53 10.63 0.68
N PRO A 139 2.78 9.77 -0.34
CA PRO A 139 3.11 10.25 -1.69
C PRO A 139 1.96 11.05 -2.31
N GLN A 140 0.73 10.52 -2.22
CA GLN A 140 -0.45 11.16 -2.78
C GLN A 140 -0.87 12.40 -1.95
N LEU A 141 -0.71 12.36 -0.63
CA LEU A 141 -0.97 13.50 0.27
C LEU A 141 -0.05 14.66 -0.09
N GLY A 142 1.24 14.37 -0.28
CA GLY A 142 2.23 15.35 -0.71
C GLY A 142 1.89 15.96 -2.07
N ALA A 143 1.50 15.13 -3.04
CA ALA A 143 1.10 15.62 -4.35
C ALA A 143 -0.14 16.51 -4.32
N PHE A 144 -1.18 16.13 -3.57
CA PHE A 144 -2.39 16.95 -3.46
C PHE A 144 -2.13 18.25 -2.69
N ALA A 145 -1.31 18.21 -1.63
CA ALA A 145 -0.90 19.40 -0.91
C ALA A 145 -0.15 20.38 -1.81
N VAL A 146 0.85 19.90 -2.56
CA VAL A 146 1.59 20.70 -3.55
C VAL A 146 0.65 21.23 -4.62
N GLY A 147 -0.24 20.40 -5.15
CA GLY A 147 -1.18 20.82 -6.19
C GLY A 147 -2.20 21.85 -5.69
N ARG A 148 -2.65 21.79 -4.43
CA ARG A 148 -3.49 22.84 -3.81
C ARG A 148 -2.70 24.14 -3.63
N LEU A 149 -1.45 24.08 -3.19
CA LEU A 149 -0.57 25.25 -3.07
C LEU A 149 -0.34 25.94 -4.41
N LEU A 150 -0.19 25.15 -5.48
CA LEU A 150 -0.01 25.64 -6.85
C LEU A 150 -1.34 25.92 -7.58
N GLN A 151 -2.49 25.80 -6.89
CA GLN A 151 -3.83 26.00 -7.44
C GLN A 151 -4.10 25.20 -8.73
N LEU A 152 -3.55 23.98 -8.82
CA LEU A 152 -3.75 23.08 -9.95
C LEU A 152 -5.19 22.54 -9.97
N ASN A 153 -5.73 22.35 -11.17
CA ASN A 153 -7.02 21.68 -11.34
C ASN A 153 -6.97 20.21 -10.88
N MET A 154 -8.14 19.59 -10.75
CA MET A 154 -8.23 18.23 -10.20
C MET A 154 -7.53 17.18 -11.06
N THR A 155 -7.59 17.31 -12.39
CA THR A 155 -6.91 16.39 -13.32
C THR A 155 -5.40 16.41 -13.12
N ALA A 156 -4.81 17.60 -13.02
CA ALA A 156 -3.37 17.76 -12.76
C ALA A 156 -2.99 17.23 -11.38
N ARG A 157 -3.81 17.46 -10.34
CA ARG A 157 -3.58 16.90 -9.00
C ARG A 157 -3.59 15.37 -8.98
N PHE A 158 -4.54 14.76 -9.70
CA PHE A 158 -4.63 13.31 -9.82
C PHE A 158 -3.36 12.71 -10.44
N TYR A 159 -2.92 13.21 -11.60
CA TYR A 159 -1.69 12.72 -12.24
C TYR A 159 -0.43 13.06 -11.45
N LEU A 160 -0.39 14.20 -10.76
CA LEU A 160 0.71 14.54 -9.87
C LEU A 160 0.88 13.52 -8.73
N ALA A 161 -0.23 12.98 -8.22
CA ALA A 161 -0.19 11.92 -7.21
C ALA A 161 0.40 10.61 -7.74
N GLU A 162 0.07 10.22 -8.97
CA GLU A 162 0.67 9.04 -9.62
C GLU A 162 2.17 9.28 -9.92
N ILE A 163 2.54 10.50 -10.31
CA ILE A 163 3.96 10.87 -10.51
C ILE A 163 4.74 10.80 -9.20
N PHE A 164 4.19 11.28 -8.09
CA PHE A 164 4.82 11.15 -6.76
C PHE A 164 4.97 9.68 -6.38
N GLN A 165 3.97 8.85 -6.66
CA GLN A 165 4.04 7.40 -6.42
C GLN A 165 5.11 6.72 -7.29
N LEU A 166 5.22 7.09 -8.56
CA LEU A 166 6.30 6.64 -9.45
C LEU A 166 7.67 7.07 -8.91
N GLY A 167 7.77 8.27 -8.34
CA GLY A 167 8.97 8.74 -7.64
C GLY A 167 9.36 7.81 -6.49
N VAL A 168 8.41 7.41 -5.64
CA VAL A 168 8.65 6.45 -4.56
C VAL A 168 9.11 5.09 -5.10
N TYR A 169 8.47 4.62 -6.19
CA TYR A 169 8.87 3.38 -6.85
C TYR A 169 10.31 3.44 -7.38
N LEU A 170 10.69 4.54 -8.03
CA LEU A 170 12.05 4.76 -8.54
C LEU A 170 13.09 4.86 -7.41
N VAL A 171 12.76 5.54 -6.31
CA VAL A 171 13.64 5.59 -5.14
C VAL A 171 13.84 4.18 -4.57
N SER A 172 12.76 3.41 -4.43
CA SER A 172 12.84 2.01 -3.99
C SER A 172 13.70 1.17 -4.93
N ALA A 173 13.51 1.30 -6.26
CA ALA A 173 14.33 0.64 -7.26
C ALA A 173 15.83 0.98 -7.14
N VAL A 174 16.17 2.26 -6.94
CA VAL A 174 17.55 2.70 -6.71
C VAL A 174 18.12 2.06 -5.44
N VAL A 175 17.35 2.04 -4.35
CA VAL A 175 17.76 1.40 -3.09
C VAL A 175 17.99 -0.09 -3.29
N CYS A 176 17.07 -0.82 -3.94
CA CYS A 176 17.22 -2.25 -4.28
C CYS A 176 18.55 -2.53 -5.01
N LEU A 177 18.81 -1.79 -6.09
CA LEU A 177 19.99 -1.99 -6.93
C LEU A 177 21.30 -1.67 -6.20
N ARG A 178 21.26 -0.75 -5.23
CA ARG A 178 22.40 -0.38 -4.37
C ARG A 178 22.64 -1.39 -3.26
N LEU A 179 21.59 -1.86 -2.60
CA LEU A 179 21.70 -2.88 -1.56
C LEU A 179 22.39 -4.14 -2.10
N LEU A 180 22.26 -4.42 -3.39
CA LEU A 180 22.86 -5.59 -4.04
C LEU A 180 24.19 -5.28 -4.75
N SER A 181 24.91 -4.23 -4.32
CA SER A 181 26.24 -3.90 -4.83
C SER A 181 27.31 -4.81 -4.20
N GLY A 182 27.64 -5.91 -4.86
CA GLY A 182 28.75 -6.81 -4.49
C GLY A 182 28.85 -7.97 -5.49
N ASP A 183 30.03 -8.59 -5.59
CA ASP A 183 30.25 -9.67 -6.56
C ASP A 183 29.43 -10.92 -6.24
N ALA A 184 29.27 -11.25 -4.95
CA ALA A 184 28.40 -12.33 -4.49
C ALA A 184 26.92 -12.09 -4.84
N LEU A 185 26.48 -10.83 -4.80
CA LEU A 185 25.07 -10.44 -5.03
C LEU A 185 24.77 -10.09 -6.49
N ARG A 186 25.72 -10.26 -7.41
CA ARG A 186 25.60 -9.78 -8.80
C ARG A 186 24.40 -10.39 -9.54
N TRP A 187 24.11 -11.68 -9.30
CA TRP A 187 23.00 -12.40 -9.94
C TRP A 187 21.67 -11.95 -9.36
N LEU A 188 21.59 -11.83 -8.04
CA LEU A 188 20.42 -11.31 -7.36
C LEU A 188 20.13 -9.86 -7.78
N ARG A 189 21.15 -9.03 -8.00
CA ARG A 189 20.99 -7.68 -8.52
C ARG A 189 20.38 -7.66 -9.92
N ARG A 190 20.80 -8.56 -10.81
CA ARG A 190 20.23 -8.68 -12.17
C ARG A 190 18.77 -9.14 -12.09
N LEU A 191 18.48 -10.13 -11.25
CA LEU A 191 17.12 -10.61 -11.02
C LEU A 191 16.24 -9.51 -10.44
N ALA A 192 16.70 -8.79 -9.42
CA ALA A 192 15.99 -7.67 -8.83
C ALA A 192 15.74 -6.57 -9.86
N GLY A 193 16.72 -6.25 -10.71
CA GLY A 193 16.53 -5.29 -11.81
C GLY A 193 15.45 -5.73 -12.80
N LEU A 194 15.46 -7.00 -13.23
CA LEU A 194 14.44 -7.57 -14.10
C LEU A 194 13.06 -7.53 -13.45
N LEU A 195 12.95 -7.95 -12.18
CA LEU A 195 11.72 -7.93 -11.41
C LEU A 195 11.19 -6.51 -11.22
N THR A 196 12.07 -5.53 -11.01
CA THR A 196 11.68 -4.12 -10.91
C THR A 196 11.04 -3.64 -12.21
N VAL A 197 11.61 -3.96 -13.37
CA VAL A 197 11.00 -3.60 -14.66
C VAL A 197 9.69 -4.36 -14.87
N TRP A 198 9.67 -5.66 -14.58
CA TRP A 198 8.48 -6.50 -14.71
C TRP A 198 7.32 -6.01 -13.85
N MET A 199 7.62 -5.57 -12.62
CA MET A 199 6.64 -5.02 -11.68
C MET A 199 6.31 -3.56 -11.96
N ALA A 200 6.95 -2.88 -12.91
CA ALA A 200 6.62 -1.50 -13.30
C ALA A 200 5.38 -1.46 -14.22
N MET A 201 4.33 -2.19 -13.84
CA MET A 201 3.03 -2.18 -14.50
C MET A 201 2.23 -0.95 -14.05
N PRO A 202 1.25 -0.46 -14.85
CA PRO A 202 0.46 0.72 -14.52
C PRO A 202 -0.05 0.75 -13.07
N PHE A 203 -0.63 -0.36 -12.60
CA PHE A 203 -1.16 -0.50 -11.24
C PHE A 203 -0.15 -0.25 -10.10
N SER A 204 1.15 -0.37 -10.36
CA SER A 204 2.20 -0.17 -9.35
C SER A 204 2.43 1.29 -8.97
N PHE A 205 1.88 2.24 -9.73
CA PHE A 205 2.00 3.68 -9.48
C PHE A 205 0.66 4.42 -9.53
N MET A 206 -0.46 3.69 -9.56
CA MET A 206 -1.79 4.29 -9.50
C MET A 206 -2.12 4.83 -8.11
N PHE A 207 -3.25 5.52 -8.01
CA PHE A 207 -3.76 6.09 -6.78
C PHE A 207 -4.29 5.01 -5.82
N SER A 208 -3.41 4.36 -5.06
CA SER A 208 -3.77 3.36 -4.05
C SER A 208 -2.64 3.16 -3.03
N PRO A 209 -2.95 2.83 -1.75
CA PRO A 209 -1.95 2.37 -0.78
C PRO A 209 -1.24 1.09 -1.21
N ASP A 210 -1.88 0.25 -2.05
CA ASP A 210 -1.27 -0.97 -2.57
C ASP A 210 -0.06 -0.67 -3.47
N SER A 211 -0.05 0.47 -4.17
CA SER A 211 1.09 0.91 -4.97
C SER A 211 2.34 1.17 -4.10
N THR A 212 2.17 1.68 -2.88
CA THR A 212 3.28 1.84 -1.91
C THR A 212 3.78 0.49 -1.43
N LEU A 213 2.87 -0.45 -1.18
CA LEU A 213 3.23 -1.81 -0.80
C LEU A 213 4.03 -2.50 -1.91
N VAL A 214 3.58 -2.40 -3.16
CA VAL A 214 4.26 -2.96 -4.32
C VAL A 214 5.66 -2.37 -4.45
N ALA A 215 5.80 -1.04 -4.38
CA ALA A 215 7.09 -0.35 -4.45
C ALA A 215 8.08 -0.87 -3.39
N LEU A 216 7.64 -1.04 -2.15
CA LEU A 216 8.50 -1.41 -1.02
C LEU A 216 8.73 -2.92 -0.86
N SER A 217 7.86 -3.76 -1.44
CA SER A 217 7.94 -5.21 -1.32
C SER A 217 9.27 -5.79 -1.82
N LEU A 218 9.72 -5.35 -3.00
CA LEU A 218 10.99 -5.80 -3.57
C LEU A 218 12.18 -5.28 -2.78
N GLN A 219 12.09 -4.06 -2.22
CA GLN A 219 13.11 -3.52 -1.33
C GLN A 219 13.25 -4.34 -0.05
N LEU A 220 12.13 -4.72 0.57
CA LEU A 220 12.14 -5.61 1.73
C LEU A 220 12.79 -6.96 1.38
N ALA A 221 12.44 -7.55 0.25
CA ALA A 221 13.04 -8.81 -0.22
C ALA A 221 14.57 -8.68 -0.44
N CYS A 222 15.02 -7.58 -1.05
CA CYS A 222 16.44 -7.31 -1.27
C CYS A 222 17.21 -7.13 0.05
N LEU A 223 16.62 -6.45 1.04
CA LEU A 223 17.19 -6.32 2.39
C LEU A 223 17.32 -7.67 3.09
N MET A 224 16.29 -8.52 2.99
CA MET A 224 16.32 -9.88 3.52
C MET A 224 17.41 -10.73 2.88
N ALA A 225 17.50 -10.72 1.55
CA ALA A 225 18.52 -11.46 0.85
C ALA A 225 19.94 -10.94 1.15
N ARG A 226 20.13 -9.62 1.21
CA ARG A 226 21.40 -9.02 1.67
C ARG A 226 21.73 -9.43 3.11
N CYS A 227 20.72 -9.53 3.98
CA CYS A 227 20.92 -9.99 5.35
C CYS A 227 21.43 -11.44 5.43
N VAL A 228 21.06 -12.31 4.49
CA VAL A 228 21.54 -13.71 4.48
C VAL A 228 22.89 -13.83 3.78
N GLU A 229 23.05 -13.19 2.63
CA GLU A 229 24.16 -13.44 1.70
C GLU A 229 25.37 -12.52 1.89
N SER A 230 25.21 -11.32 2.49
CA SER A 230 26.31 -10.38 2.67
C SER A 230 27.09 -10.67 3.96
N ASP A 231 28.42 -10.57 3.94
CA ASP A 231 29.22 -10.66 5.18
C ASP A 231 28.98 -9.45 6.11
N HIS A 232 28.61 -8.31 5.54
CA HIS A 232 28.39 -7.07 6.28
C HIS A 232 26.94 -6.60 6.21
N PHE A 233 26.36 -6.29 7.37
CA PHE A 233 25.04 -5.70 7.53
C PHE A 233 25.15 -4.49 8.46
N SER A 234 25.00 -3.30 7.89
CA SER A 234 25.29 -2.04 8.56
C SER A 234 24.09 -1.52 9.36
N ALA A 235 24.33 -0.55 10.24
CA ALA A 235 23.23 0.14 10.94
C ALA A 235 22.26 0.83 9.96
N VAL A 236 22.74 1.31 8.80
CA VAL A 236 21.90 1.88 7.74
C VAL A 236 20.98 0.81 7.15
N ASP A 237 21.48 -0.41 6.94
CA ASP A 237 20.67 -1.54 6.48
C ASP A 237 19.58 -1.88 7.53
N CYS A 238 19.91 -1.85 8.83
CA CYS A 238 18.93 -2.03 9.90
C CYS A 238 17.85 -0.95 9.92
N VAL A 239 18.23 0.33 9.82
CA VAL A 239 17.26 1.45 9.76
C VAL A 239 16.37 1.30 8.54
N THR A 240 16.96 1.04 7.37
CA THR A 240 16.21 0.88 6.12
C THR A 240 15.22 -0.28 6.23
N LEU A 241 15.63 -1.40 6.81
CA LEU A 241 14.76 -2.55 7.06
C LEU A 241 13.60 -2.23 8.00
N SER A 242 13.88 -1.63 9.16
CA SER A 242 12.85 -1.24 10.12
C SER A 242 11.84 -0.27 9.52
N VAL A 243 12.32 0.74 8.78
CA VAL A 243 11.46 1.74 8.13
C VAL A 243 10.63 1.11 7.01
N THR A 244 11.23 0.31 6.13
CA THR A 244 10.51 -0.35 5.03
C THR A 244 9.42 -1.30 5.56
N ALA A 245 9.74 -2.16 6.51
CA ALA A 245 8.76 -3.08 7.09
C ALA A 245 7.67 -2.33 7.86
N GLY A 246 8.04 -1.29 8.63
CA GLY A 246 7.09 -0.44 9.34
C GLY A 246 6.09 0.25 8.40
N ILE A 247 6.57 0.84 7.30
CA ILE A 247 5.69 1.46 6.29
C ILE A 247 4.79 0.42 5.63
N ILE A 248 5.30 -0.76 5.27
CA ILE A 248 4.47 -1.83 4.68
C ILE A 248 3.34 -2.24 5.64
N THR A 249 3.66 -2.44 6.92
CA THR A 249 2.67 -2.79 7.93
C THR A 249 1.64 -1.69 8.17
N LEU A 250 2.06 -0.43 8.19
CA LEU A 250 1.15 0.72 8.33
C LEU A 250 0.32 0.94 7.07
N ALA A 251 0.87 0.63 5.88
CA ALA A 251 0.15 0.72 4.63
C ALA A 251 -0.96 -0.32 4.55
N LYS A 252 -0.72 -1.54 5.06
CA LYS A 252 -1.72 -2.61 5.09
C LYS A 252 -1.49 -3.52 6.28
N PHE A 253 -2.36 -3.44 7.29
CA PHE A 253 -2.20 -4.16 8.56
C PHE A 253 -2.13 -5.69 8.40
N ALA A 254 -2.64 -6.25 7.30
CA ALA A 254 -2.50 -7.67 6.95
C ALA A 254 -1.02 -8.11 6.87
N TYR A 255 -0.11 -7.18 6.65
CA TYR A 255 1.33 -7.39 6.61
C TYR A 255 2.02 -7.11 7.97
N ALA A 256 1.26 -7.00 9.07
CA ALA A 256 1.84 -6.93 10.42
C ALA A 256 2.78 -8.10 10.75
N PRO A 257 2.53 -9.36 10.31
CA PRO A 257 3.49 -10.44 10.51
C PRO A 257 4.87 -10.19 9.87
N CYS A 258 4.96 -9.34 8.84
CA CYS A 258 6.25 -8.98 8.22
C CYS A 258 7.17 -8.21 9.18
N LEU A 259 6.65 -7.59 10.26
CA LEU A 259 7.51 -6.98 11.28
C LEU A 259 8.42 -8.01 11.97
N LEU A 260 8.02 -9.28 12.04
CA LEU A 260 8.88 -10.34 12.58
C LEU A 260 10.15 -10.52 11.73
N MET A 261 10.08 -10.25 10.42
CA MET A 261 11.24 -10.33 9.52
C MET A 261 12.32 -9.29 9.86
N VAL A 262 11.96 -8.18 10.52
CA VAL A 262 12.92 -7.17 10.99
C VAL A 262 13.84 -7.75 12.06
N LEU A 263 13.41 -8.77 12.80
CA LEU A 263 14.22 -9.44 13.83
C LEU A 263 15.11 -10.55 13.27
N LEU A 264 14.91 -10.95 12.00
CA LEU A 264 15.69 -12.01 11.34
C LEU A 264 17.21 -11.77 11.38
N PRO A 265 17.74 -10.54 11.20
CA PRO A 265 19.19 -10.31 11.29
C PRO A 265 19.77 -10.72 12.65
N MET A 266 19.02 -10.56 13.75
CA MET A 266 19.46 -10.97 15.09
C MET A 266 19.51 -12.49 15.24
N ALA A 267 18.65 -13.22 14.53
CA ALA A 267 18.61 -14.68 14.57
C ALA A 267 19.69 -15.32 13.67
N VAL A 268 19.90 -14.75 12.48
CA VAL A 268 20.82 -15.31 11.48
C VAL A 268 22.28 -14.92 11.76
N ARG A 269 22.53 -13.74 12.32
CA ARG A 269 23.91 -13.25 12.53
C ARG A 269 24.37 -13.49 13.96
N ARG A 270 25.42 -14.32 14.09
CA ARG A 270 26.04 -14.67 15.39
C ARG A 270 26.59 -13.49 16.18
N ARG A 271 27.02 -12.41 15.50
CA ARG A 271 27.58 -11.21 16.14
C ARG A 271 27.02 -9.97 15.47
N MET A 272 26.21 -9.22 16.20
CA MET A 272 25.76 -7.89 15.80
C MET A 272 26.15 -6.87 16.85
N ALA A 273 26.42 -5.64 16.40
CA ALA A 273 26.63 -4.53 17.30
C ALA A 273 25.34 -4.23 18.08
N MET A 274 25.46 -3.90 19.37
CA MET A 274 24.31 -3.57 20.23
C MET A 274 23.45 -2.46 19.63
N ARG A 275 24.08 -1.44 19.01
CA ARG A 275 23.39 -0.35 18.31
C ARG A 275 22.45 -0.87 17.21
N SER A 276 22.89 -1.84 16.41
CA SER A 276 22.08 -2.44 15.35
C SER A 276 20.90 -3.25 15.91
N CYS A 277 21.10 -3.98 17.01
CA CYS A 277 20.01 -4.69 17.69
C CYS A 277 18.96 -3.71 18.23
N LEU A 278 19.38 -2.62 18.87
CA LEU A 278 18.49 -1.59 19.39
C LEU A 278 17.68 -0.90 18.27
N ILE A 279 18.29 -0.66 17.11
CA ILE A 279 17.57 -0.11 15.94
C ILE A 279 16.45 -1.06 15.49
N LEU A 280 16.74 -2.36 15.37
CA LEU A 280 15.75 -3.34 14.90
C LEU A 280 14.61 -3.50 15.90
N ILE A 281 14.93 -3.69 17.19
CA ILE A 281 13.91 -3.81 18.26
C ILE A 281 13.10 -2.53 18.36
N GLY A 282 13.77 -1.37 18.43
CA GLY A 282 13.11 -0.07 18.51
C GLY A 282 12.20 0.19 17.31
N GLY A 283 12.67 -0.12 16.09
CA GLY A 283 11.88 -0.01 14.86
C GLY A 283 10.64 -0.90 14.87
N CYS A 284 10.75 -2.15 15.33
CA CYS A 284 9.60 -3.03 15.52
C CYS A 284 8.61 -2.47 16.54
N VAL A 285 9.10 -2.09 17.72
CA VAL A 285 8.27 -1.57 18.81
C VAL A 285 7.53 -0.32 18.36
N ILE A 286 8.21 0.63 17.73
CA ILE A 286 7.59 1.85 17.21
C ILE A 286 6.51 1.51 16.17
N SER A 287 6.79 0.61 15.23
CA SER A 287 5.82 0.21 14.19
C SER A 287 4.59 -0.46 14.79
N VAL A 288 4.76 -1.33 15.79
CA VAL A 288 3.67 -1.97 16.52
C VAL A 288 2.85 -0.94 17.30
N LEU A 289 3.50 -0.02 18.01
CA LEU A 289 2.80 1.03 18.77
C LEU A 289 1.99 1.94 17.85
N LEU A 290 2.55 2.35 16.70
CA LEU A 290 1.83 3.15 15.71
C LEU A 290 0.64 2.38 15.14
N LEU A 291 0.82 1.09 14.82
CA LEU A 291 -0.26 0.25 14.32
C LEU A 291 -1.36 0.07 15.37
N LEU A 292 -1.02 -0.25 16.62
CA LEU A 292 -1.99 -0.41 17.71
C LEU A 292 -2.73 0.88 18.01
N THR A 293 -2.01 2.01 18.01
CA THR A 293 -2.63 3.34 18.15
C THR A 293 -3.64 3.57 17.04
N TRP A 294 -3.25 3.32 15.78
CA TRP A 294 -4.16 3.49 14.65
C TRP A 294 -5.36 2.55 14.72
N VAL A 295 -5.16 1.27 14.99
CA VAL A 295 -6.25 0.30 15.15
C VAL A 295 -7.16 0.72 16.29
N SER A 296 -6.63 1.17 17.43
CA SER A 296 -7.44 1.58 18.59
C SER A 296 -8.40 2.73 18.25
N VAL A 297 -7.95 3.68 17.44
CA VAL A 297 -8.76 4.83 17.01
C VAL A 297 -9.61 4.50 15.78
N GLY A 298 -9.20 3.50 14.99
CA GLY A 298 -9.83 3.13 13.71
C GLY A 298 -10.76 1.92 13.74
N THR A 299 -10.90 1.23 14.88
CA THR A 299 -11.65 -0.04 14.97
C THR A 299 -13.09 0.07 14.53
N GLU A 300 -13.77 1.18 14.82
CA GLU A 300 -15.17 1.41 14.44
C GLU A 300 -15.37 1.42 12.92
N PHE A 301 -14.38 1.93 12.16
CA PHE A 301 -14.46 2.00 10.70
C PHE A 301 -14.24 0.64 10.03
N ALA A 302 -13.35 -0.19 10.57
CA ALA A 302 -13.04 -1.52 10.05
C ALA A 302 -14.22 -2.50 10.19
N THR A 303 -15.15 -2.21 11.12
CA THR A 303 -16.32 -3.04 11.40
C THR A 303 -17.58 -2.60 10.68
N ASN A 304 -17.49 -1.75 9.65
CA ASN A 304 -18.63 -1.30 8.88
C ASN A 304 -18.79 -2.10 7.57
N PRO A 305 -19.44 -3.26 7.62
CA PRO A 305 -19.66 -4.11 6.46
C PRO A 305 -20.53 -3.45 5.40
N SER A 306 -20.04 -3.48 4.16
CA SER A 306 -20.72 -2.95 2.98
C SER A 306 -22.09 -3.55 2.67
N ARG A 307 -22.42 -4.74 3.21
CA ARG A 307 -23.66 -5.49 2.90
C ARG A 307 -24.20 -6.38 4.03
N VAL A 308 -23.61 -6.32 5.22
CA VAL A 308 -23.94 -7.22 6.33
C VAL A 308 -24.36 -6.36 7.51
N PRO A 309 -25.42 -6.64 8.28
CA PRO A 309 -25.71 -5.82 9.46
C PRO A 309 -24.57 -5.89 10.49
N TYR A 310 -24.29 -4.81 11.21
CA TYR A 310 -23.25 -4.77 12.24
C TYR A 310 -23.41 -5.90 13.28
N ALA A 311 -24.64 -6.20 13.70
CA ALA A 311 -24.94 -7.30 14.62
C ALA A 311 -24.47 -8.66 14.10
N GLU A 312 -24.57 -8.89 12.79
CA GLU A 312 -24.12 -10.12 12.14
C GLU A 312 -22.59 -10.19 12.07
N VAL A 313 -21.90 -9.05 11.88
CA VAL A 313 -20.43 -8.99 11.98
C VAL A 313 -19.95 -9.25 13.40
N ALA A 314 -20.58 -8.65 14.40
CA ALA A 314 -20.26 -8.88 15.81
C ALA A 314 -20.44 -10.36 16.18
N ARG A 315 -21.54 -10.99 15.73
CA ARG A 315 -21.79 -12.43 15.90
C ARG A 315 -20.68 -13.26 15.25
N ARG A 316 -20.33 -12.99 13.98
CA ARG A 316 -19.27 -13.72 13.27
C ARG A 316 -17.90 -13.56 13.91
N ARG A 317 -17.60 -12.36 14.44
CA ARG A 317 -16.37 -12.10 15.20
C ARG A 317 -16.32 -12.95 16.47
N GLN A 318 -17.43 -13.06 17.19
CA GLN A 318 -17.53 -13.91 18.36
C GLN A 318 -17.38 -15.39 17.99
N GLU A 319 -18.07 -15.86 16.94
CA GLU A 319 -17.93 -17.22 16.40
C GLU A 319 -16.49 -17.57 16.01
N LEU A 320 -15.73 -16.62 15.43
CA LEU A 320 -14.32 -16.81 15.08
C LEU A 320 -13.47 -17.14 16.32
N LEU A 321 -13.75 -16.48 17.45
CA LEU A 321 -12.99 -16.63 18.69
C LEU A 321 -13.44 -17.84 19.51
N THR A 322 -14.73 -18.17 19.49
CA THR A 322 -15.30 -19.24 20.33
C THR A 322 -15.39 -20.59 19.61
N ALA A 323 -15.50 -20.60 18.28
CA ALA A 323 -15.68 -21.81 17.48
C ALA A 323 -14.95 -21.73 16.11
N PRO A 324 -13.61 -21.59 16.10
CA PRO A 324 -12.84 -21.40 14.86
C PRO A 324 -12.98 -22.57 13.86
N HIS A 325 -13.29 -23.78 14.34
CA HIS A 325 -13.52 -24.96 13.50
C HIS A 325 -14.75 -24.82 12.58
N LEU A 326 -15.75 -24.02 12.96
CA LEU A 326 -16.93 -23.73 12.11
C LEU A 326 -16.62 -22.70 11.02
N PHE A 327 -15.57 -21.90 11.23
CA PHE A 327 -15.19 -20.82 10.30
C PHE A 327 -14.32 -21.32 9.15
N LEU A 328 -13.38 -22.23 9.42
CA LEU A 328 -12.45 -22.79 8.43
C LEU A 328 -13.15 -23.34 7.15
N PRO A 329 -14.21 -24.17 7.25
CA PRO A 329 -14.93 -24.66 6.07
C PRO A 329 -15.59 -23.54 5.27
N ARG A 330 -16.13 -22.52 5.95
CA ARG A 330 -16.76 -21.35 5.30
C ARG A 330 -15.73 -20.50 4.57
N MET A 331 -14.55 -20.31 5.14
CA MET A 331 -13.43 -19.59 4.51
C MET A 331 -12.94 -20.33 3.27
N ILE A 332 -12.73 -21.65 3.36
CA ILE A 332 -12.32 -22.50 2.24
C ILE A 332 -13.39 -22.47 1.13
N TYR A 333 -14.66 -22.61 1.50
CA TYR A 333 -15.78 -22.49 0.55
C TYR A 333 -15.80 -21.13 -0.15
N SER A 334 -15.59 -20.04 0.60
CA SER A 334 -15.50 -18.68 0.06
C SER A 334 -14.34 -18.53 -0.91
N MET A 335 -13.14 -19.02 -0.56
CA MET A 335 -11.98 -18.98 -1.46
C MET A 335 -12.27 -19.75 -2.77
N ILE A 336 -12.86 -20.94 -2.67
CA ILE A 336 -13.15 -21.78 -3.84
C ILE A 336 -14.25 -21.17 -4.72
N ARG A 337 -15.35 -20.67 -4.13
CA ARG A 337 -16.52 -20.20 -4.91
C ARG A 337 -16.49 -18.73 -5.29
N LEU A 338 -16.02 -17.84 -4.42
CA LEU A 338 -16.07 -16.39 -4.67
C LEU A 338 -14.87 -15.90 -5.47
N GLN A 339 -13.70 -16.56 -5.39
CA GLN A 339 -12.55 -16.22 -6.23
C GLN A 339 -12.54 -17.01 -7.56
N GLY A 340 -13.33 -18.08 -7.69
CA GLY A 340 -13.49 -18.84 -8.94
C GLY A 340 -14.62 -18.38 -9.87
N GLY A 341 -15.49 -17.45 -9.43
CA GLY A 341 -16.70 -17.04 -10.15
C GLY A 341 -16.57 -15.76 -10.96
N HIS A 342 -15.65 -15.69 -11.93
CA HIS A 342 -15.57 -14.58 -12.89
C HIS A 342 -16.43 -14.81 -14.15
N GLY A 343 -17.66 -15.31 -13.98
CA GLY A 343 -18.56 -15.54 -15.10
C GLY A 343 -20.01 -15.75 -14.69
N GLY A 344 -20.86 -14.78 -15.02
CA GLY A 344 -22.30 -15.00 -15.20
C GLY A 344 -23.22 -14.46 -14.11
N ASN A 345 -24.00 -13.45 -14.51
CA ASN A 345 -25.27 -12.99 -13.93
C ASN A 345 -25.28 -12.30 -12.56
N ARG A 346 -25.46 -10.96 -12.61
CA ARG A 346 -26.00 -10.11 -11.52
C ARG A 346 -27.49 -10.41 -11.25
N ARG A 347 -27.82 -11.63 -10.84
CA ARG A 347 -29.06 -11.94 -10.09
C ARG A 347 -28.67 -12.87 -8.97
N TYR A 348 -29.41 -12.83 -7.86
CA TYR A 348 -29.15 -13.50 -6.58
C TYR A 348 -28.28 -12.73 -5.59
N PHE A 349 -28.86 -11.70 -4.99
CA PHE A 349 -28.84 -11.57 -3.53
C PHE A 349 -30.22 -11.08 -3.07
N SER A 350 -31.20 -11.98 -3.16
CA SER A 350 -32.34 -12.00 -2.25
C SER A 350 -32.45 -13.44 -1.78
N CYS A 351 -31.87 -13.72 -0.62
CA CYS A 351 -32.15 -14.93 0.16
C CYS A 351 -32.22 -14.50 1.62
N SER A 352 -33.34 -13.87 1.96
CA SER A 352 -33.90 -13.90 3.30
C SER A 352 -34.25 -15.36 3.60
N GLY A 353 -33.54 -15.98 4.54
CA GLY A 353 -33.90 -17.29 5.10
C GLY A 353 -33.61 -18.48 4.19
N CYS A 354 -32.48 -19.15 4.41
CA CYS A 354 -32.36 -20.60 4.37
C CYS A 354 -30.89 -20.99 4.59
N PHE A 355 -30.58 -21.47 5.79
CA PHE A 355 -29.68 -22.61 5.97
C PHE A 355 -29.91 -23.15 7.40
N PRO A 356 -30.79 -24.15 7.59
CA PRO A 356 -30.50 -25.18 8.56
C PRO A 356 -29.45 -26.10 7.95
N LEU A 357 -28.45 -26.52 8.72
CA LEU A 357 -28.04 -27.93 8.74
C LEU A 357 -27.06 -28.13 9.88
N ARG A 358 -27.49 -29.05 10.74
CA ARG A 358 -26.73 -29.73 11.78
C ARG A 358 -25.58 -30.50 11.14
N LEU A 359 -24.48 -30.54 11.90
CA LEU A 359 -23.26 -31.35 11.80
C LEU A 359 -22.32 -30.98 10.65
#